data_AF-A0A430V0Q8-F1
#
_entry.id   AF-A0A430V0Q8-F1
#
_cell.length_a   1.000
_cell.length_b   1.000
_cell.length_c   1.000
_cell.angle_alpha   90.00
_cell.angle_beta   90.00
_cell.angle_gamma   90.00
#
_symmetry.space_group_name_H-M   'P 1'
#
loop_
_entity.id
_entity.type
_entity.pdbx_description
1 polymer ?
#
loop_
_entity_poly.entity_id
_entity_poly.type
_entity_poly.pdbx_seq_one_letter_code
_entity_poly.pdbx_strand_id
1 'polypeptide(L)'
;RDGEVEVAGGVAIQVMPDTPEEVLSRLEANLAGLSGITPLLREGLEAAVERLLAGLGFEWTDLKALGYPLNEIPARFRCRCNREKALEALVFFTPEEREDMIVEDGGAEVVCHWCGEVYRFSPEEIRSLVAEVRCPDCGTLWLYPKADGTLFRIEGDTCRCGRKVEIPSEKRAQA
;
A
#
# COMPACT_ATOMS: atom_id res chain seq x y z
N ARG A 1 -23.10 -2.16 -19.39
CA ARG A 1 -21.85 -2.90 -19.17
C ARG A 1 -21.62 -2.89 -17.68
N ASP A 2 -21.53 -4.06 -17.05
CA ASP A 2 -21.62 -4.25 -15.59
C ASP A 2 -20.32 -3.93 -14.83
N GLY A 3 -19.48 -3.02 -15.36
CA GLY A 3 -18.25 -2.55 -14.71
C GLY A 3 -17.09 -3.57 -14.69
N GLU A 4 -17.23 -4.73 -15.33
CA GLU A 4 -16.17 -5.75 -15.38
C GLU A 4 -14.97 -5.33 -16.25
N VAL A 5 -13.79 -5.75 -15.84
CA VAL A 5 -12.53 -5.51 -16.57
C VAL A 5 -12.34 -6.59 -17.64
N GLU A 6 -12.48 -6.22 -18.91
CA GLU A 6 -12.23 -7.14 -20.04
C GLU A 6 -10.73 -7.47 -20.20
N VAL A 7 -9.86 -6.45 -20.08
CA VAL A 7 -8.40 -6.60 -20.15
C VAL A 7 -7.74 -5.43 -19.43
N ALA A 8 -6.68 -5.71 -18.68
CA ALA A 8 -5.86 -4.70 -18.03
C ALA A 8 -4.39 -5.14 -18.06
N GLY A 9 -3.52 -4.24 -18.49
CA GLY A 9 -2.09 -4.52 -18.61
C GLY A 9 -1.38 -3.39 -19.34
N GLY A 10 -0.08 -3.58 -19.54
CA GLY A 10 0.77 -2.64 -20.26
C GLY A 10 2.15 -3.22 -20.46
N VAL A 11 2.95 -2.52 -21.27
CA VAL A 11 4.34 -2.85 -21.55
C VAL A 11 5.19 -1.64 -21.20
N ALA A 12 6.28 -1.86 -20.48
CA ALA A 12 7.29 -0.86 -20.21
C ALA A 12 8.53 -1.17 -21.06
N ILE A 13 8.96 -0.21 -21.87
CA ILE A 13 10.17 -0.32 -22.70
C ILE A 13 11.13 0.77 -22.24
N GLN A 14 12.34 0.36 -21.88
CA GLN A 14 13.37 1.27 -21.39
C GLN A 14 14.55 1.27 -22.37
N VAL A 15 14.82 2.45 -22.92
CA VAL A 15 16.02 2.71 -23.72
C VAL A 15 17.20 2.90 -22.78
N MET A 16 18.29 2.18 -23.02
CA MET A 16 19.51 2.27 -22.24
C MET A 16 20.47 3.31 -22.84
N PRO A 17 21.45 3.84 -22.08
CA PRO A 17 22.50 4.69 -22.62
C PRO A 17 23.19 4.04 -23.83
N ASP A 18 23.65 4.88 -24.76
CA ASP A 18 24.38 4.46 -25.96
C ASP A 18 23.58 3.56 -26.92
N THR A 19 22.24 3.57 -26.82
CA THR A 19 21.37 2.86 -27.78
C THR A 19 21.52 3.49 -29.18
N PRO A 20 21.79 2.68 -30.24
CA PRO A 20 21.91 3.20 -31.60
C PRO A 20 20.63 3.88 -32.10
N GLU A 21 20.78 4.95 -32.86
CA GLU A 21 19.67 5.74 -33.44
C GLU A 21 18.72 4.87 -34.29
N GLU A 22 19.25 3.88 -34.98
CA GLU A 22 18.47 2.96 -35.82
C GLU A 22 17.47 2.13 -34.99
N VAL A 23 17.85 1.74 -33.77
CA VAL A 23 16.98 1.01 -32.82
C VAL A 23 15.89 1.95 -32.32
N LEU A 24 16.24 3.20 -31.98
CA LEU A 24 15.28 4.21 -31.53
C LEU A 24 14.24 4.51 -32.61
N SER A 25 14.70 4.84 -33.80
CA SER A 25 13.85 5.13 -34.96
C SER A 25 12.88 3.97 -35.27
N ARG A 26 13.36 2.72 -35.15
CA ARG A 26 12.51 1.54 -35.37
C ARG A 26 11.48 1.36 -34.24
N LEU A 27 11.87 1.55 -32.99
CA LEU A 27 10.95 1.49 -31.85
C LEU A 27 9.84 2.55 -31.97
N GLU A 28 10.21 3.79 -32.30
CA GLU A 28 9.26 4.89 -32.51
C GLU A 28 8.29 4.60 -33.65
N ALA A 29 8.77 4.03 -34.76
CA ALA A 29 7.92 3.62 -35.88
C ALA A 29 6.92 2.53 -35.47
N ASN A 30 7.34 1.56 -34.64
CA ASN A 30 6.44 0.54 -34.12
C ASN A 30 5.36 1.14 -33.22
N LEU A 31 5.71 2.13 -32.38
CA LEU A 31 4.78 2.83 -31.48
C LEU A 31 3.80 3.73 -32.22
N ALA A 32 4.27 4.47 -33.24
CA ALA A 32 3.44 5.41 -34.01
C ALA A 32 2.27 4.72 -34.74
N GLY A 33 2.39 3.43 -35.03
CA GLY A 33 1.35 2.63 -35.67
C GLY A 33 0.27 2.09 -34.73
N LEU A 34 0.34 2.35 -33.42
CA LEU A 34 -0.58 1.79 -32.44
C LEU A 34 -1.72 2.74 -32.09
N SER A 35 -2.95 2.21 -32.08
CA SER A 35 -4.15 2.91 -31.57
C SER A 35 -4.32 2.77 -30.04
N GLY A 36 -3.25 2.41 -29.33
CA GLY A 36 -3.23 2.07 -27.91
C GLY A 36 -2.83 0.61 -27.66
N ILE A 37 -2.56 0.28 -26.39
CA ILE A 37 -2.07 -1.04 -26.00
C ILE A 37 -3.21 -2.07 -25.79
N THR A 38 -4.42 -1.62 -25.45
CA THR A 38 -5.56 -2.49 -25.15
C THR A 38 -5.93 -3.47 -26.28
N PRO A 39 -5.97 -3.08 -27.57
CA PRO A 39 -6.22 -4.03 -28.65
C PRO A 39 -5.16 -5.14 -28.73
N LEU A 40 -3.88 -4.78 -28.55
CA LEU A 40 -2.78 -5.75 -28.55
C LEU A 40 -2.88 -6.71 -27.36
N LEU A 41 -3.22 -6.21 -26.17
CA LEU A 41 -3.36 -7.06 -24.98
C LEU A 41 -4.50 -8.09 -25.10
N ARG A 42 -5.50 -7.85 -25.95
CA ARG A 42 -6.53 -8.85 -26.26
C ARG A 42 -6.00 -10.03 -27.07
N GLU A 43 -4.90 -9.83 -27.78
CA GLU A 43 -4.18 -10.88 -28.52
C GLU A 43 -3.16 -11.62 -27.62
N GLY A 44 -2.85 -11.07 -26.44
CA GLY A 44 -1.91 -11.61 -25.45
C GLY A 44 -0.74 -10.67 -25.16
N LEU A 45 -0.09 -10.84 -24.00
CA LEU A 45 1.06 -10.02 -23.61
C LEU A 45 2.26 -10.28 -24.54
N GLU A 46 2.50 -11.53 -24.91
CA GLU A 46 3.57 -11.94 -25.80
C GLU A 46 3.41 -11.31 -27.18
N ALA A 47 2.19 -11.36 -27.74
CA ALA A 47 1.87 -10.72 -29.02
C ALA A 47 2.08 -9.20 -28.97
N ALA A 48 1.72 -8.56 -27.86
CA ALA A 48 1.96 -7.13 -27.66
C ALA A 48 3.46 -6.79 -27.65
N VAL A 49 4.28 -7.57 -26.94
CA VAL A 49 5.74 -7.39 -26.89
C VAL A 49 6.38 -7.62 -28.25
N GLU A 50 6.02 -8.71 -28.94
CA GLU A 50 6.51 -9.02 -30.28
C GLU A 50 6.20 -7.89 -31.28
N ARG A 51 4.99 -7.32 -31.20
CA ARG A 51 4.58 -6.20 -32.06
C ARG A 51 5.36 -4.93 -31.76
N LEU A 52 5.59 -4.62 -30.48
CA LEU A 52 6.32 -3.44 -30.05
C LEU A 52 7.81 -3.52 -30.40
N LEU A 53 8.41 -4.72 -30.31
CA LEU A 53 9.83 -4.95 -30.57
C LEU A 53 10.11 -5.49 -31.99
N ALA A 54 9.13 -5.38 -32.89
CA ALA A 54 9.21 -5.92 -34.23
C ALA A 54 10.44 -5.38 -35.01
N GLY A 55 11.33 -6.30 -35.40
CA GLY A 55 12.54 -5.98 -36.15
C GLY A 55 13.71 -5.45 -35.32
N LEU A 56 13.61 -5.42 -33.99
CA LEU A 56 14.71 -5.03 -33.10
C LEU A 56 15.59 -6.20 -32.66
N GLY A 57 15.12 -7.44 -32.83
CA GLY A 57 15.82 -8.65 -32.37
C GLY A 57 15.85 -8.69 -30.84
N PHE A 58 15.02 -9.53 -30.24
CA PHE A 58 14.98 -9.66 -28.78
C PHE A 58 14.92 -11.12 -28.38
N GLU A 59 15.39 -11.39 -27.17
CA GLU A 59 15.33 -12.72 -26.55
C GLU A 59 14.49 -12.63 -25.28
N TRP A 60 13.64 -13.63 -25.07
CA TRP A 60 12.90 -13.75 -23.82
C TRP A 60 13.84 -14.13 -22.70
N THR A 61 13.73 -13.43 -21.57
CA THR A 61 14.45 -13.84 -20.35
C THR A 61 13.89 -15.18 -19.86
N ASP A 62 14.76 -16.14 -19.59
CA ASP A 62 14.37 -17.41 -18.96
C ASP A 62 14.18 -17.20 -17.45
N LEU A 63 12.95 -16.95 -17.04
CA LEU A 63 12.54 -16.81 -15.65
C LEU A 63 12.48 -18.17 -14.92
N LYS A 64 12.53 -19.32 -15.63
CA LYS A 64 12.62 -20.63 -14.97
C LYS A 64 13.92 -20.77 -14.20
N ALA A 65 15.02 -20.21 -14.74
CA ALA A 65 16.30 -20.12 -14.04
C ALA A 65 16.21 -19.30 -12.74
N LEU A 66 15.22 -18.42 -12.62
CA LEU A 66 14.94 -17.61 -11.43
C LEU A 66 13.86 -18.23 -10.52
N GLY A 67 13.43 -19.47 -10.78
CA GLY A 67 12.46 -20.19 -9.97
C GLY A 67 10.99 -19.97 -10.36
N TYR A 68 10.72 -19.39 -11.53
CA TYR A 68 9.36 -19.22 -12.05
C TYR A 68 9.03 -20.31 -13.09
N PRO A 69 8.38 -21.43 -12.71
CA PRO A 69 8.23 -22.60 -13.58
C PRO A 69 7.38 -22.34 -14.83
N LEU A 70 6.46 -21.38 -14.75
CA LEU A 70 5.60 -20.95 -15.86
C LEU A 70 6.25 -19.87 -16.73
N ASN A 71 7.49 -19.48 -16.44
CA ASN A 71 8.19 -18.39 -17.13
C ASN A 71 7.50 -17.03 -17.02
N GLU A 72 6.78 -16.80 -15.92
CA GLU A 72 6.05 -15.56 -15.61
C GLU A 72 6.16 -15.25 -14.11
N ILE A 73 6.15 -13.97 -13.74
CA ILE A 73 6.08 -13.53 -12.33
C ILE A 73 4.61 -13.24 -12.01
N PRO A 74 3.96 -14.02 -11.12
CA PRO A 74 2.54 -13.84 -10.84
C PRO A 74 2.29 -12.51 -10.12
N ALA A 75 1.56 -11.62 -10.77
CA ALA A 75 1.05 -10.39 -10.19
C ALA A 75 -0.34 -10.63 -9.60
N ARG A 76 -0.54 -10.24 -8.34
CA ARG A 76 -1.86 -10.29 -7.68
C ARG A 76 -2.05 -9.11 -6.77
N PHE A 77 -3.28 -8.61 -6.71
CA PHE A 77 -3.65 -7.67 -5.65
C PHE A 77 -3.60 -8.40 -4.29
N ARG A 78 -2.86 -7.83 -3.34
CA ARG A 78 -2.81 -8.33 -1.96
C ARG A 78 -2.73 -7.16 -0.99
N CYS A 79 -3.83 -6.88 -0.29
CA CYS A 79 -3.80 -5.95 0.83
C CYS A 79 -3.18 -6.60 2.07
N ARG A 80 -2.55 -5.79 2.91
CA ARG A 80 -1.94 -6.21 4.19
C ARG A 80 -2.71 -5.69 5.41
N CYS A 81 -3.90 -5.11 5.21
CA CYS A 81 -4.79 -4.77 6.30
C CYS A 81 -5.27 -6.04 6.99
N ASN A 82 -5.54 -5.93 8.27
CA ASN A 82 -6.19 -6.95 9.06
C ASN A 82 -6.99 -6.24 10.17
N ARG A 83 -7.80 -7.00 10.91
CA ARG A 83 -8.64 -6.47 11.98
C ARG A 83 -7.83 -5.76 13.07
N GLU A 84 -6.68 -6.31 13.43
CA GLU A 84 -5.78 -5.76 14.44
C GLU A 84 -5.27 -4.37 14.07
N LYS A 85 -4.71 -4.20 12.86
CA LYS A 85 -4.25 -2.90 12.35
C LYS A 85 -5.39 -1.89 12.21
N ALA A 86 -6.58 -2.36 11.84
CA ALA A 86 -7.76 -1.52 11.75
C ALA A 86 -8.21 -1.03 13.13
N LEU A 87 -8.14 -1.88 14.17
CA LEU A 87 -8.43 -1.48 15.55
C LEU A 87 -7.36 -0.52 16.08
N GLU A 88 -6.08 -0.81 15.86
CA GLU A 88 -4.97 0.05 16.28
C GLU A 88 -5.02 1.45 15.64
N ALA A 89 -5.61 1.58 14.45
CA ALA A 89 -5.80 2.89 13.83
C ALA A 89 -6.68 3.81 14.69
N LEU A 90 -7.59 3.25 15.49
CA LEU A 90 -8.45 4.03 16.38
C LEU A 90 -7.67 4.72 17.52
N VAL A 91 -6.45 4.27 17.83
CA VAL A 91 -5.59 4.89 18.84
C VAL A 91 -5.19 6.32 18.46
N PHE A 92 -5.24 6.68 17.18
CA PHE A 92 -4.92 8.05 16.78
C PHE A 92 -6.00 9.06 17.16
N PHE A 93 -7.22 8.61 17.44
CA PHE A 93 -8.28 9.43 18.02
C PHE A 93 -8.07 9.55 19.53
N THR A 94 -8.50 10.65 20.12
CA THR A 94 -8.41 10.85 21.57
C THR A 94 -9.34 9.87 22.32
N PRO A 95 -9.13 9.64 23.63
CA PRO A 95 -10.09 8.88 24.44
C PRO A 95 -11.52 9.41 24.34
N GLU A 96 -11.68 10.73 24.29
CA GLU A 96 -12.98 11.39 24.17
C GLU A 96 -13.62 11.09 22.82
N GLU A 97 -12.89 11.29 21.72
CA GLU A 97 -13.38 10.98 20.37
C GLU A 97 -13.78 9.49 20.22
N ARG A 98 -13.05 8.58 20.85
CA ARG A 98 -13.40 7.15 20.86
C ARG A 98 -14.64 6.84 21.69
N GLU A 99 -14.84 7.54 22.81
CA GLU A 99 -16.07 7.37 23.59
C GLU A 99 -17.26 7.97 22.86
N ASP A 100 -17.08 9.07 22.13
CA ASP A 100 -18.12 9.64 21.26
C ASP A 100 -18.57 8.63 20.19
N MET A 101 -17.63 7.95 19.51
CA MET A 101 -17.95 6.84 18.59
C MET A 101 -18.80 5.75 19.26
N ILE A 102 -18.49 5.41 20.51
CA ILE A 102 -19.22 4.38 21.25
C ILE A 102 -20.64 4.85 21.61
N VAL A 103 -20.78 6.07 22.08
CA VAL A 103 -22.06 6.60 22.60
C VAL A 103 -23.01 6.95 21.45
N GLU A 104 -22.50 7.54 20.37
CA GLU A 104 -23.31 7.99 19.24
C GLU A 104 -23.62 6.86 18.26
N ASP A 105 -22.62 6.03 17.92
CA ASP A 105 -22.72 5.02 16.85
C ASP A 105 -22.74 3.57 17.37
N GLY A 106 -22.59 3.36 18.68
CA GLY A 106 -22.55 2.01 19.28
C GLY A 106 -21.28 1.23 18.97
N GLY A 107 -20.23 1.88 18.47
CA GLY A 107 -18.99 1.24 18.02
C GLY A 107 -18.26 2.08 16.97
N ALA A 108 -17.43 1.44 16.15
CA ALA A 108 -16.71 2.13 15.08
C ALA A 108 -16.62 1.26 13.82
N GLU A 109 -16.68 1.91 12.65
CA GLU A 109 -16.42 1.29 11.35
C GLU A 109 -15.12 1.86 10.76
N VAL A 110 -14.18 0.97 10.43
CA VAL A 110 -12.91 1.31 9.78
C VAL A 110 -12.89 0.70 8.40
N VAL A 111 -12.85 1.54 7.37
CA VAL A 111 -12.75 1.12 5.97
C VAL A 111 -11.30 1.22 5.50
N CYS A 112 -10.74 0.11 5.01
CA CYS A 112 -9.40 0.14 4.44
C CYS A 112 -9.41 0.93 3.13
N HIS A 113 -8.70 2.06 3.08
CA HIS A 113 -8.61 2.90 1.89
C HIS A 113 -8.04 2.17 0.65
N TRP A 114 -7.30 1.07 0.83
CA TRP A 114 -6.65 0.34 -0.26
C TRP A 114 -7.51 -0.75 -0.87
N CYS A 115 -8.22 -1.52 -0.04
CA CYS A 115 -8.99 -2.68 -0.52
C CYS A 115 -10.49 -2.57 -0.28
N GLY A 116 -10.96 -1.54 0.42
CA GLY A 116 -12.37 -1.36 0.75
C GLY A 116 -12.88 -2.30 1.84
N GLU A 117 -12.04 -3.16 2.42
CA GLU A 117 -12.45 -4.06 3.52
C GLU A 117 -12.98 -3.24 4.70
N VAL A 118 -14.13 -3.66 5.22
CA VAL A 118 -14.85 -2.96 6.28
C VAL A 118 -14.71 -3.72 7.59
N TYR A 119 -14.07 -3.10 8.57
CA TYR A 119 -13.90 -3.65 9.92
C TYR A 119 -14.83 -2.92 10.89
N ARG A 120 -15.74 -3.66 11.53
CA ARG A 120 -16.62 -3.13 12.57
C ARG A 120 -16.14 -3.56 13.96
N PHE A 121 -16.10 -2.63 14.90
CA PHE A 121 -15.60 -2.84 16.26
C PHE A 121 -16.68 -2.53 17.30
N SER A 122 -16.78 -3.40 18.30
CA SER A 122 -17.69 -3.19 19.43
C SER A 122 -17.14 -2.17 20.43
N PRO A 123 -17.98 -1.61 21.32
CA PRO A 123 -17.53 -0.75 22.40
C PRO A 123 -16.44 -1.36 23.28
N GLU A 124 -16.52 -2.67 23.55
CA GLU A 124 -15.52 -3.40 24.35
C GLU A 124 -14.17 -3.47 23.64
N GLU A 125 -14.18 -3.69 22.31
CA GLU A 125 -12.95 -3.71 21.51
C GLU A 125 -12.30 -2.32 21.48
N ILE A 126 -13.07 -1.25 21.33
CA ILE A 126 -12.55 0.13 21.32
C ILE A 126 -11.97 0.48 22.69
N ARG A 127 -12.70 0.15 23.77
CA ARG A 127 -12.23 0.38 25.15
C ARG A 127 -11.04 -0.49 25.55
N SER A 128 -10.66 -1.50 24.78
CA SER A 128 -9.45 -2.29 25.03
C SER A 128 -8.15 -1.51 24.78
N LEU A 129 -8.24 -0.39 24.06
CA LEU A 129 -7.11 0.47 23.67
C LEU A 129 -6.70 1.43 24.80
N VAL A 130 -6.14 0.92 25.90
CA VAL A 130 -5.91 1.69 27.14
C VAL A 130 -4.45 2.06 27.43
N ALA A 131 -3.48 1.46 26.73
CA ALA A 131 -2.07 1.53 27.10
C ALA A 131 -1.32 2.71 26.46
N GLU A 132 -1.86 3.92 26.48
CA GLU A 132 -1.27 5.08 25.80
C GLU A 132 -0.67 6.15 26.74
N VAL A 133 0.31 6.90 26.23
CA VAL A 133 0.80 8.13 26.83
C VAL A 133 0.53 9.26 25.85
N ARG A 134 -0.09 10.35 26.32
CA ARG A 134 -0.44 11.52 25.50
C ARG A 134 0.15 12.80 26.08
N CYS A 135 0.33 13.79 25.21
CA CYS A 135 0.66 15.15 25.61
C CYS A 135 -0.45 15.73 26.49
N PRO A 136 -0.15 16.25 27.69
CA PRO A 136 -1.16 16.86 28.55
C PRO A 136 -1.74 18.16 27.99
N ASP A 137 -1.03 18.85 27.08
CA ASP A 137 -1.47 20.15 26.56
C ASP A 137 -2.36 20.03 25.32
N CYS A 138 -2.16 18.99 24.50
CA CYS A 138 -2.82 18.89 23.19
C CYS A 138 -3.29 17.47 22.82
N GLY A 139 -3.20 16.49 23.72
CA GLY A 139 -3.71 15.14 23.49
C GLY A 139 -2.97 14.31 22.42
N THR A 140 -1.89 14.84 21.84
CA THR A 140 -1.09 14.11 20.86
C THR A 140 -0.53 12.82 21.47
N LEU A 141 -0.74 11.69 20.79
CA LEU A 141 -0.20 10.39 21.18
C LEU A 141 1.34 10.41 21.17
N TRP A 142 1.94 10.12 22.31
CA TRP A 142 3.40 10.05 22.49
C TRP A 142 3.92 8.63 22.54
N LEU A 143 3.16 7.70 23.12
CA LEU A 143 3.53 6.29 23.21
C LEU A 143 2.28 5.42 23.13
N TYR A 144 2.38 4.32 22.38
CA TYR A 144 1.41 3.24 22.36
C TYR A 144 2.09 1.90 22.03
N PRO A 145 1.94 0.86 22.87
CA PRO A 145 2.40 -0.49 22.57
C PRO A 145 1.43 -1.16 21.61
N LYS A 146 1.96 -1.69 20.51
CA LYS A 146 1.21 -2.42 19.51
C LYS A 146 1.06 -3.88 19.91
N ALA A 147 0.05 -4.53 19.38
CA ALA A 147 -0.23 -5.93 19.67
C ALA A 147 0.85 -6.88 19.11
N ASP A 148 1.63 -6.46 18.10
CA ASP A 148 2.80 -7.19 17.60
C ASP A 148 4.06 -7.07 18.49
N GLY A 149 3.96 -6.41 19.64
CA GLY A 149 5.07 -6.19 20.57
C GLY A 149 6.01 -5.05 20.16
N THR A 150 5.70 -4.31 19.08
CA THR A 150 6.42 -3.09 18.72
C THR A 150 5.83 -1.86 19.39
N LEU A 151 6.60 -0.77 19.41
CA LEU A 151 6.18 0.49 20.04
C LEU A 151 6.02 1.60 19.03
N PHE A 152 4.84 2.23 19.04
CA PHE A 152 4.73 3.58 18.54
C PHE A 152 5.26 4.52 19.62
N ARG A 153 6.27 5.33 19.28
CA ARG A 153 6.75 6.40 20.15
C ARG A 153 7.29 7.57 19.35
N ILE A 154 7.13 8.76 19.91
CA ILE A 154 7.79 9.96 19.41
C ILE A 154 8.98 10.22 20.34
N GLU A 155 10.20 9.79 19.97
CA GLU A 155 11.40 9.91 20.82
C GLU A 155 12.34 11.01 20.31
N GLY A 156 12.73 11.95 21.20
CA GLY A 156 13.65 13.04 20.87
C GLY A 156 13.00 14.28 20.25
N ASP A 157 11.71 14.23 19.96
CA ASP A 157 10.99 15.30 19.27
C ASP A 157 10.30 16.29 20.22
N THR A 158 9.96 17.43 19.63
CA THR A 158 9.01 18.39 20.19
C THR A 158 7.61 17.98 19.74
N CYS A 159 6.68 17.85 20.69
CA CYS A 159 5.27 17.62 20.42
C CYS A 159 4.71 18.74 19.52
N ARG A 160 3.61 18.46 18.81
CA ARG A 160 2.95 19.43 17.92
C ARG A 160 2.67 20.79 18.57
N CYS A 161 2.39 20.83 19.88
CA CYS A 161 2.16 22.07 20.62
C CYS A 161 3.43 22.82 21.06
N GLY A 162 4.63 22.35 20.70
CA GLY A 162 5.89 22.93 21.15
C GLY A 162 6.42 22.33 22.47
N ARG A 163 5.66 21.46 23.15
CA ARG A 163 6.09 20.80 24.39
C ARG A 163 7.15 19.75 24.10
N LYS A 164 8.20 19.67 24.91
CA LYS A 164 9.14 18.54 24.85
C LYS A 164 8.43 17.24 25.20
N VAL A 165 8.63 16.19 24.41
CA VAL A 165 8.04 14.87 24.69
C VAL A 165 8.72 14.25 25.92
N GLU A 166 7.93 13.95 26.94
CA GLU A 166 8.37 13.37 28.21
C GLU A 166 7.57 12.11 28.52
N ILE A 167 8.13 10.95 28.17
CA ILE A 167 7.51 9.65 28.45
C ILE A 167 8.02 9.13 29.81
N PRO A 168 7.14 8.86 30.80
CA PRO A 168 7.53 8.34 32.12
C PRO A 168 8.32 7.03 32.02
N SER A 169 9.40 6.89 32.80
CA SER A 169 10.31 5.73 32.73
C SER A 169 9.63 4.39 32.98
N GLU A 170 8.67 4.34 33.89
CA GLU A 170 7.83 3.17 34.20
C GLU A 170 6.94 2.73 33.04
N LYS A 171 6.55 3.66 32.15
CA LYS A 171 5.82 3.38 30.91
C LYS A 171 6.73 3.02 29.73
N ARG A 172 8.06 3.19 29.87
CA ARG A 172 9.04 2.77 28.86
C ARG A 172 9.40 1.29 28.93
N ALA A 173 9.13 0.62 30.06
CA ALA A 173 9.51 -0.77 30.33
C ALA A 173 8.34 -1.78 30.25
N GLN A 174 7.09 -1.30 30.22
CA GLN A 174 5.89 -2.11 29.95
C GLN A 174 5.55 -2.15 28.45
N ALA A 175 6.57 -1.91 27.63
CA ALA A 175 6.52 -1.57 26.23
C ALA A 175 7.56 -2.43 25.52
#